data_AF-A0A3D0CD32-F1
#
_entry.id   AF-A0A3D0CD32-F1
#
_cell.length_a   1.000
_cell.length_b   1.000
_cell.length_c   1.000
_cell.angle_alpha   90.00
_cell.angle_beta   90.00
_cell.angle_gamma   90.00
#
_symmetry.space_group_name_H-M   'P 1'
#
loop_
_entity.id
_entity.type
_entity.pdbx_description
1 polymer ?
#
loop_
_entity_poly.entity_id
_entity_poly.type
_entity_poly.pdbx_seq_one_letter_code
_entity_poly.pdbx_strand_id
1 'polypeptide(L)'
;LHTEEKRAINRLMNRAASSSIAEVELIVFLVEGTHWTKDDELVLSKVKQSGAPCILVVNKTDNITDKDELLPHLQKLGAMHEFRDIVPISASKGHGVDTIRQLCLTSLPEGGFWFPEDHITDRSSRFMASEIIREKLIRFTGDELPYSITVEIEQFKMDDKGTIHINALVLVERDSQKRMVIGNRGERLKTIGQEARRDMENLFESKVFLETWVKVKSGWADDERALRSLGYGDEYSG
;
A
#
# COMPACT_ATOMS: atom_id res chain seq x y z
N LEU A 1 3.39 -12.31 -1.35
CA LEU A 1 2.44 -12.97 -2.28
C LEU A 1 2.12 -14.34 -1.68
N HIS A 2 0.92 -14.56 -1.14
CA HIS A 2 0.61 -15.83 -0.45
C HIS A 2 0.12 -16.91 -1.41
N THR A 3 0.61 -18.13 -1.20
CA THR A 3 0.53 -19.25 -2.17
C THR A 3 -0.82 -19.96 -2.20
N GLU A 4 -1.71 -19.74 -1.24
CA GLU A 4 -3.06 -20.29 -1.25
C GLU A 4 -4.07 -19.29 -0.69
N GLU A 5 -4.96 -18.73 -1.51
CA GLU A 5 -6.31 -18.35 -1.03
C GLU A 5 -7.33 -18.15 -2.17
N LYS A 6 -8.54 -18.68 -1.95
CA LYS A 6 -9.63 -18.84 -2.95
C LYS A 6 -10.35 -17.54 -3.36
N ARG A 7 -10.09 -16.41 -2.69
CA ARG A 7 -10.91 -15.19 -2.79
C ARG A 7 -10.54 -14.32 -3.99
N ALA A 8 -11.54 -13.71 -4.62
CA ALA A 8 -11.33 -12.90 -5.83
C ALA A 8 -10.45 -11.67 -5.55
N ILE A 9 -10.58 -11.03 -4.38
CA ILE A 9 -9.72 -9.90 -3.98
C ILE A 9 -8.24 -10.24 -3.97
N ASN A 10 -7.86 -11.40 -3.43
CA ASN A 10 -6.45 -11.83 -3.38
C ASN A 10 -5.91 -12.12 -4.77
N ARG A 11 -6.70 -12.79 -5.63
CA ARG A 11 -6.32 -13.01 -7.04
C ARG A 11 -6.10 -11.69 -7.76
N LEU A 12 -6.92 -10.70 -7.44
CA LEU A 12 -6.95 -9.44 -8.16
C LEU A 12 -5.88 -8.46 -7.64
N MET A 13 -5.56 -8.46 -6.35
CA MET A 13 -4.34 -7.85 -5.81
C MET A 13 -3.08 -8.51 -6.36
N ASN A 14 -3.05 -9.85 -6.44
CA ASN A 14 -1.93 -10.58 -7.06
C ASN A 14 -1.81 -10.27 -8.56
N ARG A 15 -2.93 -10.09 -9.26
CA ARG A 15 -2.97 -9.72 -10.67
C ARG A 15 -2.47 -8.30 -10.86
N ALA A 16 -2.96 -7.32 -10.10
CA ALA A 16 -2.46 -5.94 -10.12
C ALA A 16 -0.95 -5.90 -9.88
N ALA A 17 -0.46 -6.60 -8.85
CA ALA A 17 0.98 -6.73 -8.59
C ALA A 17 1.75 -7.42 -9.72
N SER A 18 1.13 -8.31 -10.50
CA SER A 18 1.79 -9.00 -11.62
C SER A 18 1.66 -8.23 -12.95
N SER A 19 0.59 -7.47 -13.16
CA SER A 19 0.37 -6.65 -14.37
C SER A 19 1.21 -5.39 -14.35
N SER A 20 1.42 -4.77 -13.17
CA SER A 20 2.34 -3.63 -13.03
C SER A 20 3.80 -4.00 -13.36
N ILE A 21 4.16 -5.29 -13.33
CA ILE A 21 5.53 -5.74 -13.57
C ILE A 21 5.88 -5.78 -15.06
N ALA A 22 4.90 -5.77 -15.97
CA ALA A 22 5.13 -5.93 -17.41
C ALA A 22 5.55 -4.65 -18.16
N GLU A 23 5.33 -3.47 -17.57
CA GLU A 23 5.53 -2.16 -18.23
C GLU A 23 6.27 -1.15 -17.33
N VAL A 24 7.15 -1.62 -16.45
CA VAL A 24 7.92 -0.76 -15.53
C VAL A 24 9.38 -0.66 -15.91
N GLU A 25 9.91 0.56 -15.81
CA GLU A 25 11.33 0.88 -16.07
C GLU A 25 12.27 0.38 -14.97
N LEU A 26 11.76 0.20 -13.74
CA LEU A 26 12.52 -0.29 -12.61
C LEU A 26 11.60 -0.99 -11.60
N ILE A 27 12.01 -2.17 -11.15
CA ILE A 27 11.40 -2.88 -10.02
C ILE A 27 12.20 -2.60 -8.75
N VAL A 28 11.50 -2.22 -7.68
CA VAL A 28 12.07 -2.13 -6.32
C VAL A 28 11.61 -3.36 -5.53
N PHE A 29 12.48 -4.37 -5.40
CA PHE A 29 12.15 -5.58 -4.67
C PHE A 29 12.59 -5.45 -3.21
N LEU A 30 11.61 -5.30 -2.31
CA LEU A 30 11.83 -5.07 -0.89
C LEU A 30 11.77 -6.38 -0.08
N VAL A 31 12.78 -6.64 0.73
CA VAL A 31 12.82 -7.77 1.68
C VAL A 31 13.15 -7.31 3.10
N GLU A 32 12.88 -8.15 4.08
CA GLU A 32 13.04 -7.83 5.51
C GLU A 32 14.33 -8.43 6.09
N GLY A 33 15.32 -7.58 6.37
CA GLY A 33 16.53 -7.93 7.10
C GLY A 33 17.21 -9.18 6.56
N THR A 34 17.44 -10.16 7.45
CA THR A 34 17.97 -11.50 7.09
C THR A 34 16.87 -12.54 6.92
N HIS A 35 15.60 -12.14 6.93
CA HIS A 35 14.45 -13.02 6.83
C HIS A 35 14.07 -13.23 5.36
N TRP A 36 14.12 -14.48 4.92
CA TRP A 36 13.73 -14.89 3.56
C TRP A 36 12.71 -16.01 3.63
N THR A 37 11.55 -15.78 3.01
CA THR A 37 10.40 -16.69 3.04
C THR A 37 10.10 -17.28 1.66
N LYS A 38 9.19 -18.25 1.62
CA LYS A 38 8.65 -18.79 0.35
C LYS A 38 7.89 -17.74 -0.45
N ASP A 39 7.29 -16.76 0.21
CA ASP A 39 6.57 -15.69 -0.47
C ASP A 39 7.53 -14.73 -1.17
N ASP A 40 8.72 -14.48 -0.59
CA ASP A 40 9.80 -13.73 -1.24
C ASP A 40 10.33 -14.47 -2.47
N GLU A 41 10.50 -15.79 -2.37
CA GLU A 41 10.88 -16.64 -3.49
C GLU A 41 9.86 -16.58 -4.64
N LEU A 42 8.57 -16.58 -4.31
CA LEU A 42 7.50 -16.42 -5.30
C LEU A 42 7.53 -15.04 -5.97
N VAL A 43 7.77 -13.96 -5.21
CA VAL A 43 7.92 -12.60 -5.78
C VAL A 43 9.14 -12.57 -6.72
N LEU A 44 10.28 -13.07 -6.27
CA LEU A 44 11.50 -13.12 -7.08
C LEU A 44 11.30 -13.90 -8.37
N SER A 45 10.52 -14.98 -8.35
CA SER A 45 10.21 -15.75 -9.56
C SER A 45 9.48 -14.92 -10.62
N LYS A 46 8.61 -14.00 -10.20
CA LYS A 46 7.89 -13.08 -11.11
C LYS A 46 8.78 -11.96 -11.61
N VAL A 47 9.61 -11.40 -10.73
CA VAL A 47 10.64 -10.42 -11.13
C VAL A 47 11.55 -11.00 -12.21
N LYS A 48 12.00 -12.25 -12.04
CA LYS A 48 12.80 -12.95 -13.06
C LYS A 48 12.07 -13.12 -14.39
N GLN A 49 10.75 -13.36 -14.35
CA GLN A 49 9.93 -13.55 -15.56
C GLN A 49 9.68 -12.26 -16.32
N SER A 50 9.73 -11.10 -15.65
CA SER A 50 9.45 -9.81 -16.31
C SER A 50 10.59 -9.35 -17.20
N GLY A 51 11.82 -9.68 -16.84
CA GLY A 51 13.02 -9.19 -17.52
C GLY A 51 13.31 -7.69 -17.29
N ALA A 52 12.51 -7.00 -16.49
CA ALA A 52 12.72 -5.60 -16.14
C ALA A 52 13.91 -5.44 -15.17
N PRO A 53 14.65 -4.32 -15.22
CA PRO A 53 15.71 -4.04 -14.25
C PRO A 53 15.16 -4.05 -12.82
N CYS A 54 15.86 -4.72 -11.90
CA CYS A 54 15.43 -4.83 -10.51
C CYS A 54 16.53 -4.35 -9.56
N ILE A 55 16.18 -3.51 -8.60
CA ILE A 55 17.00 -3.24 -7.42
C ILE A 55 16.48 -4.06 -6.24
N LEU A 56 17.39 -4.66 -5.48
CA LEU A 56 17.07 -5.35 -4.23
C LEU A 56 17.22 -4.36 -3.08
N VAL A 57 16.18 -4.19 -2.28
CA VAL A 57 16.18 -3.34 -1.10
C VAL A 57 16.00 -4.21 0.14
N VAL A 58 17.01 -4.23 1.00
CA VAL A 58 16.97 -5.00 2.26
C VAL A 58 16.64 -4.04 3.39
N ASN A 59 15.40 -4.04 3.85
CA ASN A 59 14.91 -3.11 4.86
C ASN A 59 15.05 -3.65 6.28
N LYS A 60 14.85 -2.78 7.28
CA LYS A 60 14.98 -3.07 8.72
C LYS A 60 16.39 -3.53 9.12
N THR A 61 17.43 -3.02 8.46
CA THR A 61 18.82 -3.38 8.84
C THR A 61 19.20 -2.90 10.23
N ASP A 62 18.45 -1.94 10.79
CA ASP A 62 18.56 -1.51 12.19
C ASP A 62 18.12 -2.58 13.20
N ASN A 63 17.30 -3.56 12.78
CA ASN A 63 16.86 -4.66 13.63
C ASN A 63 17.80 -5.88 13.58
N ILE A 64 18.88 -5.81 12.82
CA ILE A 64 19.86 -6.90 12.73
C ILE A 64 20.85 -6.76 13.88
N THR A 65 20.73 -7.67 14.85
CA THR A 65 21.57 -7.67 16.06
C THR A 65 23.03 -7.98 15.76
N ASP A 66 23.28 -8.96 14.87
CA ASP A 66 24.62 -9.33 14.44
C ASP A 66 24.92 -8.77 13.04
N LYS A 67 25.73 -7.71 13.00
CA LYS A 67 26.09 -7.06 11.74
C LYS A 67 26.97 -7.94 10.84
N ASP A 68 27.64 -8.95 11.39
CA ASP A 68 28.49 -9.85 10.63
C ASP A 68 27.65 -10.83 9.78
N GLU A 69 26.36 -11.02 10.10
CA GLU A 69 25.43 -11.84 9.31
C GLU A 69 24.92 -11.12 8.03
N LEU A 70 24.94 -9.79 8.02
CA LEU A 70 24.37 -9.01 6.93
C LEU A 70 25.13 -9.24 5.62
N LEU A 71 26.46 -9.16 5.62
CA LEU A 71 27.26 -9.27 4.40
C LEU A 71 27.12 -10.67 3.74
N PRO A 72 27.23 -11.80 4.46
CA PRO A 72 26.92 -13.13 3.90
C PRO A 72 25.49 -13.24 3.37
N HIS A 73 24.51 -12.64 4.06
CA HIS A 73 23.12 -12.65 3.60
C HIS A 73 22.96 -11.88 2.29
N LEU A 74 23.55 -10.68 2.17
CA LEU A 74 23.53 -9.89 0.93
C LEU A 74 24.19 -10.64 -0.23
N GLN A 75 25.30 -11.34 0.01
CA GLN A 75 25.95 -12.17 -0.99
C GLN A 75 25.04 -13.32 -1.45
N LYS A 76 24.37 -13.99 -0.50
CA LYS A 76 23.41 -15.05 -0.81
C LYS A 76 22.26 -14.52 -1.66
N LEU A 77 21.69 -13.37 -1.31
CA LEU A 77 20.61 -12.76 -2.09
C LEU A 77 21.08 -12.31 -3.47
N GLY A 78 22.24 -11.65 -3.55
CA GLY A 78 22.83 -11.21 -4.82
C GLY A 78 23.14 -12.35 -5.79
N ALA A 79 23.36 -13.57 -5.29
CA ALA A 79 23.51 -14.75 -6.13
C ALA A 79 22.18 -15.30 -6.69
N MET A 80 21.03 -14.87 -6.17
CA MET A 80 19.73 -15.41 -6.59
C MET A 80 19.23 -14.80 -7.90
N HIS A 81 19.63 -13.58 -8.24
CA HIS A 81 19.23 -12.86 -9.45
C HIS A 81 20.24 -11.74 -9.74
N GLU A 82 20.35 -11.35 -11.01
CA GLU A 82 21.19 -10.24 -11.45
C GLU A 82 20.49 -8.91 -11.13
N PHE A 83 20.55 -8.51 -9.87
CA PHE A 83 20.06 -7.21 -9.44
C PHE A 83 20.97 -6.10 -9.95
N ARG A 84 20.39 -4.99 -10.41
CA ARG A 84 21.13 -3.79 -10.80
C ARG A 84 21.89 -3.20 -9.61
N ASP A 85 21.21 -3.13 -8.46
CA ASP A 85 21.76 -2.62 -7.21
C ASP A 85 21.21 -3.42 -6.03
N ILE A 86 22.00 -3.52 -4.95
CA ILE A 86 21.57 -4.07 -3.67
C ILE A 86 21.74 -2.99 -2.60
N VAL A 87 20.65 -2.52 -2.02
CA VAL A 87 20.62 -1.37 -1.12
C VAL A 87 20.10 -1.79 0.26
N PRO A 88 20.99 -1.93 1.27
CA PRO A 88 20.57 -2.11 2.66
C PRO A 88 20.04 -0.78 3.24
N ILE A 89 18.81 -0.79 3.78
CA ILE A 89 18.15 0.40 4.32
C ILE A 89 17.56 0.18 5.70
N SER A 90 17.34 1.30 6.39
CA SER A 90 16.41 1.39 7.51
C SER A 90 15.39 2.46 7.20
N ALA A 91 14.22 2.05 6.69
CA ALA A 91 13.15 2.98 6.34
C ALA A 91 12.66 3.79 7.54
N SER A 92 12.62 3.17 8.74
CA SER A 92 12.21 3.83 9.98
C SER A 92 13.17 4.95 10.42
N LYS A 93 14.46 4.85 10.06
CA LYS A 93 15.50 5.84 10.35
C LYS A 93 15.83 6.73 9.15
N GLY A 94 15.19 6.52 8.01
CA GLY A 94 15.49 7.21 6.75
C GLY A 94 16.82 6.81 6.09
N HIS A 95 17.57 5.87 6.65
CA HIS A 95 18.89 5.49 6.13
C HIS A 95 18.75 4.76 4.79
N GLY A 96 19.40 5.27 3.75
CA GLY A 96 19.44 4.68 2.41
C GLY A 96 18.20 4.91 1.54
N VAL A 97 17.19 5.64 2.05
CA VAL A 97 15.97 5.98 1.29
C VAL A 97 16.30 6.92 0.13
N ASP A 98 17.18 7.91 0.34
CA ASP A 98 17.62 8.82 -0.71
C ASP A 98 18.36 8.10 -1.84
N THR A 99 19.11 7.04 -1.52
CA THR A 99 19.77 6.19 -2.53
C THR A 99 18.75 5.53 -3.44
N ILE A 100 17.67 4.97 -2.88
CA ILE A 100 16.58 4.37 -3.67
C ILE A 100 15.94 5.43 -4.56
N ARG A 101 15.65 6.62 -4.00
CA ARG A 101 15.08 7.73 -4.77
C ARG A 101 15.98 8.08 -5.96
N GLN A 102 17.28 8.21 -5.74
CA GLN A 102 18.22 8.54 -6.80
C GLN A 102 18.28 7.44 -7.87
N LEU A 103 18.30 6.17 -7.45
CA LEU A 103 18.29 5.02 -8.36
C LEU A 103 17.00 4.96 -9.20
N CYS A 104 15.85 5.33 -8.64
CA CYS A 104 14.61 5.45 -9.40
C CYS A 104 14.70 6.58 -10.42
N LEU A 105 15.17 7.76 -10.01
CA LEU A 105 15.30 8.92 -10.91
C LEU A 105 16.25 8.65 -12.08
N THR A 106 17.36 7.94 -11.85
CA THR A 106 18.31 7.59 -12.92
C THR A 106 17.83 6.50 -13.85
N SER A 107 16.80 5.74 -13.46
CA SER A 107 16.15 4.75 -14.34
C SER A 107 15.07 5.35 -15.23
N LEU A 108 14.64 6.59 -14.98
CA LEU A 108 13.57 7.18 -15.78
C LEU A 108 14.08 7.49 -17.19
N PRO A 109 13.37 7.05 -18.25
CA PRO A 109 13.69 7.44 -19.61
C PRO A 109 13.41 8.93 -19.80
N GLU A 110 14.11 9.55 -20.76
CA GLU A 110 13.78 10.90 -21.18
C GLU A 110 12.35 10.95 -21.76
N GLY A 111 11.52 11.85 -21.24
CA GLY A 111 10.13 11.98 -21.65
C GLY A 111 9.45 13.21 -21.05
N GLY A 112 8.29 13.55 -21.58
CA GLY A 112 7.43 14.56 -20.97
C GLY A 112 6.81 14.02 -19.68
N PHE A 113 6.49 14.91 -18.73
CA PHE A 113 5.70 14.51 -17.57
C PHE A 113 4.28 14.15 -18.01
N TRP A 114 3.84 12.95 -17.61
CA TRP A 114 2.49 12.46 -17.89
C TRP A 114 1.45 13.14 -16.99
N PHE A 115 1.89 13.68 -15.85
CA PHE A 115 1.08 14.41 -14.89
C PHE A 115 1.70 15.79 -14.61
N PRO A 116 0.91 16.87 -14.56
CA PRO A 116 1.37 18.18 -14.10
C PRO A 116 1.90 18.14 -12.67
N GLU A 117 2.84 19.03 -12.31
CA GLU A 117 3.46 19.10 -10.97
C GLU A 117 2.41 19.28 -9.84
N ASP A 118 1.32 20.00 -10.11
CA ASP A 118 0.27 20.31 -9.13
C ASP A 118 -0.96 19.40 -9.22
N HIS A 119 -0.87 18.27 -9.94
CA HIS A 119 -2.06 17.50 -10.30
C HIS A 119 -2.55 16.58 -9.18
N ILE A 120 -3.09 17.18 -8.12
CA ILE A 120 -3.98 16.48 -7.18
C ILE A 120 -5.38 16.48 -7.79
N THR A 121 -5.68 15.45 -8.59
CA THR A 121 -7.05 15.23 -9.04
C THR A 121 -7.96 14.84 -7.87
N ASP A 122 -9.26 15.11 -8.00
CA ASP A 122 -10.26 14.68 -7.03
C ASP A 122 -10.33 13.12 -6.91
N ARG A 123 -9.86 12.38 -7.92
CA ARG A 123 -9.66 10.93 -7.81
C ARG A 123 -8.47 10.57 -6.94
N SER A 124 -7.32 11.24 -7.12
CA SER A 124 -6.15 11.03 -6.26
C SER A 124 -6.41 11.46 -4.82
N SER A 125 -7.16 12.55 -4.57
CA SER A 125 -7.53 12.95 -3.20
C SER A 125 -8.42 11.93 -2.51
N ARG A 126 -9.42 11.38 -3.22
CA ARG A 126 -10.27 10.30 -2.69
C ARG A 126 -9.46 9.05 -2.39
N PHE A 127 -8.57 8.68 -3.31
CA PHE A 127 -7.68 7.54 -3.10
C PHE A 127 -6.81 7.75 -1.86
N MET A 128 -6.10 8.88 -1.75
CA MET A 128 -5.28 9.21 -0.59
C MET A 128 -6.08 9.21 0.72
N ALA A 129 -7.29 9.78 0.71
CA ALA A 129 -8.17 9.73 1.88
C ALA A 129 -8.53 8.29 2.27
N SER A 130 -8.84 7.43 1.29
CA SER A 130 -9.12 6.01 1.55
C SER A 130 -7.92 5.25 2.08
N GLU A 131 -6.71 5.51 1.58
CA GLU A 131 -5.47 4.88 2.04
C GLU A 131 -5.09 5.33 3.45
N ILE A 132 -5.24 6.62 3.78
CA ILE A 132 -5.00 7.13 5.14
C ILE A 132 -5.91 6.41 6.13
N ILE A 133 -7.21 6.29 5.84
CA ILE A 133 -8.15 5.57 6.72
C ILE A 133 -7.78 4.09 6.80
N ARG A 134 -7.41 3.46 5.68
CA ARG A 134 -6.99 2.05 5.64
C ARG A 134 -5.76 1.80 6.51
N GLU A 135 -4.77 2.69 6.46
CA GLU A 135 -3.58 2.62 7.31
C GLU A 135 -3.95 2.69 8.80
N LYS A 136 -4.81 3.63 9.19
CA LYS A 136 -5.29 3.71 10.59
C LYS A 136 -6.08 2.47 11.00
N LEU A 137 -6.93 1.94 10.12
CA LEU A 137 -7.64 0.69 10.38
C LEU A 137 -6.64 -0.43 10.69
N ILE A 138 -5.67 -0.68 9.81
CA ILE A 138 -4.64 -1.71 10.00
C ILE A 138 -3.88 -1.50 11.31
N ARG A 139 -3.41 -0.27 11.57
CA ARG A 139 -2.66 0.10 12.78
C ARG A 139 -3.43 -0.16 14.07
N PHE A 140 -4.72 0.17 14.11
CA PHE A 140 -5.52 0.11 15.33
C PHE A 140 -6.35 -1.18 15.49
N THR A 141 -6.47 -2.00 14.44
CA THR A 141 -7.19 -3.27 14.50
C THR A 141 -6.29 -4.52 14.55
N GLY A 142 -5.01 -4.42 14.20
CA GLY A 142 -4.06 -5.54 14.26
C GLY A 142 -4.21 -6.56 13.12
N ASP A 143 -3.52 -7.71 13.25
CA ASP A 143 -3.14 -8.62 12.15
C ASP A 143 -4.28 -9.35 11.41
N GLU A 144 -5.50 -9.42 11.96
CA GLU A 144 -6.56 -10.30 11.40
C GLU A 144 -7.54 -9.64 10.40
N LEU A 145 -7.44 -8.32 10.18
CA LEU A 145 -8.44 -7.56 9.40
C LEU A 145 -8.04 -6.99 8.03
N PRO A 146 -6.75 -6.87 7.61
CA PRO A 146 -6.41 -6.17 6.37
C PRO A 146 -7.12 -6.68 5.11
N TYR A 147 -7.30 -7.99 4.97
CA TYR A 147 -7.81 -8.63 3.75
C TYR A 147 -9.34 -8.65 3.63
N SER A 148 -10.06 -8.15 4.64
CA SER A 148 -11.52 -8.20 4.72
C SER A 148 -12.17 -6.84 4.97
N ILE A 149 -11.38 -5.78 4.84
CA ILE A 149 -11.81 -4.41 5.00
C ILE A 149 -11.54 -3.65 3.70
N THR A 150 -12.51 -2.85 3.25
CA THR A 150 -12.29 -1.85 2.21
C THR A 150 -12.84 -0.52 2.66
N VAL A 151 -12.19 0.56 2.21
CA VAL A 151 -12.62 1.93 2.48
C VAL A 151 -13.07 2.55 1.16
N GLU A 152 -14.30 3.02 1.12
CA GLU A 152 -14.89 3.76 0.00
C GLU A 152 -15.15 5.20 0.43
N ILE A 153 -14.80 6.17 -0.43
CA ILE A 153 -15.10 7.58 -0.19
C ILE A 153 -16.38 7.94 -0.96
N GLU A 154 -17.51 7.96 -0.26
CA GLU A 154 -18.82 8.27 -0.84
C GLU A 154 -18.96 9.77 -1.15
N GLN A 155 -18.27 10.62 -0.39
CA GLN A 155 -18.25 12.06 -0.61
C GLN A 155 -16.85 12.62 -0.37
N PHE A 156 -16.42 13.51 -1.27
CA PHE A 156 -15.27 14.39 -1.09
C PHE A 156 -15.65 15.72 -1.74
N LYS A 157 -15.91 16.76 -0.95
CA LYS A 157 -16.32 18.07 -1.42
C LYS A 157 -15.71 19.18 -0.57
N MET A 158 -15.25 20.24 -1.21
CA MET A 158 -14.84 21.45 -0.51
C MET A 158 -16.05 22.39 -0.38
N ASP A 159 -16.26 22.97 0.80
CA ASP A 159 -17.27 23.99 1.01
C ASP A 159 -16.74 25.40 0.70
N ASP A 160 -17.63 26.40 0.70
CA ASP A 160 -17.31 27.80 0.39
C ASP A 160 -16.30 28.42 1.40
N LYS A 161 -16.10 27.79 2.56
CA LYS A 161 -15.13 28.21 3.58
C LYS A 161 -13.78 27.51 3.44
N GLY A 162 -13.62 26.68 2.40
CA GLY A 162 -12.42 25.89 2.14
C GLY A 162 -12.31 24.61 2.95
N THR A 163 -13.32 24.23 3.75
CA THR A 163 -13.27 22.99 4.54
C THR A 163 -13.62 21.79 3.64
N ILE A 164 -12.82 20.74 3.72
CA ILE A 164 -13.04 19.50 2.96
C ILE A 164 -13.96 18.58 3.77
N HIS A 165 -15.11 18.23 3.21
CA HIS A 165 -16.08 17.30 3.76
C HIS A 165 -15.91 15.92 3.13
N ILE A 166 -15.61 14.92 3.95
CA ILE A 166 -15.32 13.55 3.53
C ILE A 166 -16.27 12.60 4.24
N ASN A 167 -17.01 11.81 3.46
CA ASN A 167 -17.80 10.69 3.99
C ASN A 167 -17.12 9.39 3.55
N ALA A 168 -16.63 8.65 4.52
CA ALA A 168 -15.94 7.38 4.31
C ALA A 168 -16.79 6.21 4.81
N LEU A 169 -16.91 5.18 3.98
CA LEU A 169 -17.59 3.94 4.29
C LEU A 169 -16.56 2.81 4.41
N VAL A 170 -16.43 2.28 5.63
CA VAL A 170 -15.63 1.10 5.95
C VAL A 170 -16.52 -0.13 5.78
N LEU A 171 -16.23 -0.92 4.75
CA LEU A 171 -16.93 -2.16 4.43
C LEU A 171 -16.19 -3.33 5.08
N VAL A 172 -16.95 -4.20 5.76
CA VAL A 172 -16.43 -5.44 6.37
C VAL A 172 -17.30 -6.63 5.99
N GLU A 173 -16.76 -7.84 6.05
CA GLU A 173 -17.49 -9.06 5.66
C GLU A 173 -18.44 -9.60 6.73
N ARG A 174 -18.10 -9.41 8.02
CA ARG A 174 -18.83 -10.03 9.15
C ARG A 174 -19.09 -9.06 10.28
N ASP A 175 -20.18 -9.31 11.02
CA ASP A 175 -20.55 -8.52 12.21
C ASP A 175 -19.49 -8.51 13.33
N SER A 176 -18.70 -9.58 13.46
CA SER A 176 -17.58 -9.62 14.40
C SER A 176 -16.52 -8.57 14.04
N GLN A 177 -16.22 -8.44 12.75
CA GLN A 177 -15.27 -7.45 12.22
C GLN A 177 -15.79 -6.03 12.39
N LYS A 178 -17.10 -5.81 12.13
CA LYS A 178 -17.73 -4.51 12.40
C LYS A 178 -17.57 -4.10 13.87
N ARG A 179 -17.84 -5.01 14.80
CA ARG A 179 -17.63 -4.77 16.24
C ARG A 179 -16.17 -4.47 16.57
N MET A 180 -15.24 -5.17 15.92
CA MET A 180 -13.82 -4.94 16.08
C MET A 180 -13.39 -3.55 15.58
N VAL A 181 -13.84 -3.12 14.41
CA VAL A 181 -13.54 -1.77 13.88
C VAL A 181 -14.12 -0.69 14.78
N ILE A 182 -15.38 -0.84 15.21
CA ILE A 182 -16.05 0.12 16.10
C ILE A 182 -15.34 0.18 17.47
N GLY A 183 -14.94 -0.97 18.00
CA GLY A 183 -14.32 -1.08 19.33
C GLY A 183 -15.32 -0.85 20.46
N ASN A 184 -14.82 -0.91 21.69
CA ASN A 184 -15.66 -0.71 22.88
C ASN A 184 -16.27 0.70 22.87
N ARG A 185 -17.60 0.80 22.92
CA ARG A 185 -18.34 2.09 22.90
C ARG A 185 -17.96 3.03 21.74
N GLY A 186 -17.47 2.50 20.61
CA GLY A 186 -17.06 3.32 19.47
C GLY A 186 -15.69 4.01 19.62
N GLU A 187 -14.96 3.74 20.70
CA GLU A 187 -13.69 4.41 21.00
C GLU A 187 -12.65 4.20 19.91
N ARG A 188 -12.55 2.98 19.35
CA ARG A 188 -11.57 2.67 18.32
C ARG A 188 -11.87 3.42 17.02
N LEU A 189 -13.12 3.40 16.55
CA LEU A 189 -13.51 4.13 15.34
C LEU A 189 -13.31 5.64 15.51
N LYS A 190 -13.57 6.17 16.71
CA LYS A 190 -13.29 7.57 17.05
C LYS A 190 -11.80 7.90 16.92
N THR A 191 -10.92 7.07 17.49
CA THR A 191 -9.46 7.26 17.37
C THR A 191 -9.00 7.16 15.92
N ILE A 192 -9.48 6.17 15.16
CA ILE A 192 -9.19 6.02 13.73
C ILE A 192 -9.58 7.30 12.97
N GLY A 193 -10.80 7.79 13.16
CA GLY A 193 -11.28 9.01 12.49
C GLY A 193 -10.48 10.25 12.89
N GLN A 194 -10.09 10.38 14.16
CA GLN A 194 -9.29 11.52 14.63
C GLN A 194 -7.89 11.55 14.02
N GLU A 195 -7.20 10.40 14.02
CA GLU A 195 -5.85 10.29 13.46
C GLU A 195 -5.87 10.42 11.92
N ALA A 196 -6.84 9.81 11.26
CA ALA A 196 -7.00 9.93 9.81
C ALA A 196 -7.28 11.38 9.40
N ARG A 197 -8.17 12.07 10.12
CA ARG A 197 -8.48 13.49 9.87
C ARG A 197 -7.23 14.36 10.01
N ARG A 198 -6.42 14.15 11.04
CA ARG A 198 -5.19 14.91 11.26
C ARG A 198 -4.19 14.74 10.11
N ASP A 199 -4.00 13.51 9.64
CA ASP A 199 -3.10 13.23 8.52
C ASP A 199 -3.63 13.86 7.22
N MET A 200 -4.95 13.81 6.98
CA MET A 200 -5.57 14.48 5.85
C MET A 200 -5.46 16.00 5.91
N GLU A 201 -5.60 16.61 7.09
CA GLU A 201 -5.44 18.07 7.26
C GLU A 201 -4.03 18.52 6.91
N ASN A 202 -3.02 17.74 7.31
CA ASN A 202 -1.63 17.99 6.95
C ASN A 202 -1.39 17.78 5.45
N LEU A 203 -1.95 16.71 4.87
CA LEU A 203 -1.75 16.37 3.46
C LEU A 203 -2.41 17.37 2.50
N PHE A 204 -3.64 17.80 2.81
CA PHE A 204 -4.43 18.69 1.96
C PHE A 204 -4.26 20.17 2.30
N GLU A 205 -3.47 20.47 3.34
CA GLU A 205 -3.25 21.82 3.87
C GLU A 205 -4.56 22.60 4.13
N SER A 206 -5.61 21.88 4.50
CA SER A 206 -6.93 22.44 4.75
C SER A 206 -7.65 21.72 5.89
N LYS A 207 -8.65 22.36 6.47
CA LYS A 207 -9.50 21.73 7.50
C LYS A 207 -10.31 20.60 6.89
N VAL A 208 -10.42 19.50 7.63
CA VAL A 208 -11.16 18.31 7.18
C VAL A 208 -12.27 18.00 8.17
N PHE A 209 -13.49 17.88 7.66
CA PHE A 209 -14.61 17.25 8.34
C PHE A 209 -14.75 15.81 7.82
N LEU A 210 -14.40 14.84 8.65
CA LEU A 210 -14.41 13.42 8.29
C LEU A 210 -15.52 12.69 9.07
N GLU A 211 -16.45 12.11 8.33
CA GLU A 211 -17.42 11.14 8.86
C GLU A 211 -17.06 9.73 8.41
N THR A 212 -17.02 8.79 9.35
CA THR A 212 -16.66 7.39 9.06
C THR A 212 -17.78 6.45 9.49
N TRP A 213 -18.27 5.64 8.56
CA TRP A 213 -19.32 4.66 8.78
C TRP A 213 -18.78 3.24 8.64
N VAL A 214 -19.33 2.28 9.40
CA VAL A 214 -18.96 0.87 9.28
C VAL A 214 -20.17 0.04 8.89
N LYS A 215 -20.10 -0.61 7.72
CA LYS A 215 -21.18 -1.42 7.16
C LYS A 215 -20.70 -2.82 6.86
N VAL A 216 -21.53 -3.80 7.24
CA VAL A 216 -21.31 -5.20 6.87
C VAL A 216 -21.89 -5.40 5.47
N LYS A 217 -21.07 -5.90 4.56
CA LYS A 217 -21.47 -6.37 3.24
C LYS A 217 -20.90 -7.78 3.13
N SER A 218 -21.74 -8.79 2.97
CA SER A 218 -21.28 -10.16 2.76
C SER A 218 -21.00 -10.38 1.26
N GLY A 219 -20.01 -11.21 0.95
CA GLY A 219 -19.75 -11.67 -0.43
C GLY A 219 -19.15 -10.65 -1.40
N TRP A 220 -18.83 -9.42 -0.99
CA TRP A 220 -18.21 -8.44 -1.90
C TRP A 220 -16.77 -8.79 -2.30
N ALA A 221 -16.01 -9.45 -1.40
CA ALA A 221 -14.64 -9.87 -1.68
C ALA A 221 -14.54 -10.97 -2.75
N ASP A 222 -15.67 -11.62 -3.03
CA ASP A 222 -15.83 -12.65 -4.07
C ASP A 222 -16.63 -12.13 -5.29
N ASP A 223 -17.19 -10.92 -5.23
CA ASP A 223 -17.94 -10.28 -6.31
C ASP A 223 -17.03 -9.34 -7.12
N GLU A 224 -16.62 -9.78 -8.31
CA GLU A 224 -15.77 -8.99 -9.21
C GLU A 224 -16.36 -7.63 -9.59
N ARG A 225 -17.69 -7.48 -9.64
CA ARG A 225 -18.34 -6.19 -9.92
C ARG A 225 -18.20 -5.25 -8.73
N ALA A 226 -18.36 -5.77 -7.51
CA ALA A 226 -18.11 -5.00 -6.29
C ALA A 226 -16.64 -4.59 -6.20
N LEU A 227 -15.70 -5.49 -6.50
CA LEU A 227 -14.27 -5.18 -6.52
C LEU A 227 -13.93 -4.08 -7.54
N ARG A 228 -14.49 -4.13 -8.76
CA ARG A 228 -14.36 -3.04 -9.77
C ARG A 228 -14.81 -1.69 -9.22
N SER A 229 -16.00 -1.61 -8.62
CA SER A 229 -16.51 -0.35 -8.04
C SER A 229 -15.66 0.16 -6.86
N LEU A 230 -14.92 -0.72 -6.20
CA LEU A 230 -14.02 -0.38 -5.10
C LEU A 230 -12.60 -0.03 -5.56
N GLY A 231 -12.41 0.16 -6.88
CA GLY A 231 -11.12 0.55 -7.48
C GLY A 231 -10.17 -0.61 -7.76
N TYR A 232 -10.62 -1.85 -7.59
CA TYR A 232 -9.77 -3.02 -7.80
C TYR A 232 -9.77 -3.51 -9.27
N GLY A 233 -10.78 -3.23 -10.09
CA GLY A 233 -10.83 -3.76 -11.47
C GLY A 233 -10.85 -2.69 -12.56
N ASP A 234 -9.72 -2.58 -13.28
CA ASP A 234 -9.43 -1.77 -14.48
C ASP A 234 -9.50 -0.24 -14.23
N GLU A 235 -8.48 0.61 -14.40
CA GLU A 235 -7.37 0.71 -15.36
C GLU A 235 -6.11 1.31 -14.69
N TYR A 236 -4.98 0.58 -14.70
CA TYR A 236 -3.66 1.21 -14.89
C TYR A 236 -3.35 1.07 -16.38
N SER A 237 -4.20 1.67 -17.21
CA SER A 237 -4.01 1.79 -18.65
C SER A 237 -3.70 3.27 -18.89
N GLY A 238 -2.48 3.64 -18.59
CA GLY A 238 -1.88 4.90 -19.00
C GLY A 238 -0.69 4.55 -19.84
#